data_AF-A0A1B1TTY9-F1
#
_entry.id   AF-A0A1B1TTY9-F1
#
_cell.length_a   1.000
_cell.length_b   1.000
_cell.length_c   1.000
_cell.angle_alpha   90.00
_cell.angle_beta   90.00
_cell.angle_gamma   90.00
#
_symmetry.space_group_name_H-M   'P 1'
#
loop_
_entity.id
_entity.type
_entity.pdbx_description
1 polymer ?
#
loop_
_entity_poly.entity_id
_entity_poly.type
_entity_poly.pdbx_seq_one_letter_code
_entity_poly.pdbx_strand_id
1 'polypeptide(L)'
;MNIKISIKIESDNGTLQVSKDVAQFERGQLTLANLGLTLEESKQILQGIQQEIVSSQVSQYMEQQTPCPDCGLPRKCKGKHKLVYRSVFGKLELTSPRLFHCSCQTHQQKSISPLALLLTERQSPEYLYLQTKFASLVSYGLSVQLLNEVLPLDGTLNASSVRYKLHQMGQRLDDELDEEQYIYVEGCPMEWEELPRPDLPLNVGIDGAYIHAYRPKNSEQQKSFEVIVGKKHPRARGFKEFWLCPNL
;
A
#
# COMPACT_ATOMS: atom_id res chain seq x y z
N MET A 1 19.11 -29.69 -18.45
CA MET A 1 19.01 -29.82 -16.97
C MET A 1 17.62 -29.36 -16.54
N ASN A 2 16.90 -30.15 -15.74
CA ASN A 2 15.61 -29.73 -15.18
C ASN A 2 15.83 -29.22 -13.76
N ILE A 3 15.32 -28.02 -13.46
CA ILE A 3 15.41 -27.36 -12.16
C ILE A 3 14.01 -27.27 -11.59
N LYS A 4 13.84 -27.74 -10.36
CA LYS A 4 12.57 -27.69 -9.64
C LYS A 4 12.79 -27.03 -8.30
N ILE A 5 11.95 -26.04 -7.99
CA ILE A 5 12.01 -25.28 -6.75
C ILE A 5 10.74 -25.59 -5.97
N SER A 6 10.92 -26.02 -4.73
CA SER A 6 9.83 -26.35 -3.82
C SER A 6 9.98 -25.59 -2.51
N ILE A 7 8.88 -25.13 -1.96
CA ILE A 7 8.81 -24.54 -0.62
C ILE A 7 8.39 -25.63 0.37
N LYS A 8 9.01 -25.64 1.55
CA LYS A 8 8.58 -26.42 2.70
C LYS A 8 8.07 -25.46 3.77
N ILE A 9 6.84 -25.66 4.20
CA ILE A 9 6.21 -24.89 5.28
C ILE A 9 6.08 -25.82 6.47
N GLU A 10 6.64 -25.42 7.60
CA GLU A 10 6.57 -26.12 8.88
C GLU A 10 5.67 -25.34 9.85
N SER A 11 4.68 -26.02 10.42
CA SER A 11 3.89 -25.46 11.52
C SER A 11 4.68 -25.48 12.83
N ASP A 12 4.42 -24.53 13.73
CA ASP A 12 5.04 -24.42 15.07
C ASP A 12 4.96 -25.73 15.90
N ASN A 13 3.99 -26.59 15.59
CA ASN A 13 3.81 -27.90 16.24
C ASN A 13 4.64 -29.02 15.59
N GLY A 14 5.48 -28.71 14.60
CA GLY A 14 6.35 -29.65 13.86
C GLY A 14 5.62 -30.68 13.00
N THR A 15 4.29 -30.62 12.92
CA THR A 15 3.47 -31.76 12.44
C THR A 15 3.09 -31.68 10.96
N LEU A 16 3.05 -30.47 10.37
CA LEU A 16 2.71 -30.28 8.96
C LEU A 16 3.94 -29.80 8.22
N GLN A 17 4.62 -30.72 7.54
CA GLN A 17 5.58 -30.42 6.48
C GLN A 17 4.85 -30.50 5.14
N VAL A 18 4.38 -29.35 4.67
CA VAL A 18 3.79 -29.26 3.33
C VAL A 18 4.89 -28.83 2.38
N SER A 19 5.37 -29.77 1.56
CA SER A 19 6.29 -29.50 0.45
C SER A 19 5.48 -29.27 -0.82
N LYS A 20 5.60 -28.09 -1.43
CA LYS A 20 4.91 -27.76 -2.67
C LYS A 20 5.84 -27.13 -3.68
N ASP A 21 5.58 -27.42 -4.94
CA ASP A 21 6.38 -26.92 -6.05
C ASP A 21 5.93 -25.51 -6.38
N VAL A 22 6.87 -24.57 -6.39
CA VAL A 22 6.60 -23.15 -6.66
C VAL A 22 7.07 -22.73 -8.04
N ALA A 23 8.05 -23.44 -8.61
CA ALA A 23 8.50 -23.24 -9.98
C ALA A 23 9.24 -24.46 -10.54
N GLN A 24 9.20 -24.62 -11.86
CA GLN A 24 9.98 -25.62 -12.58
C GLN A 24 10.46 -25.03 -13.92
N PHE A 25 11.74 -25.26 -14.23
CA PHE A 25 12.39 -24.73 -15.43
C PHE A 25 13.25 -25.78 -16.09
N GLU A 26 13.25 -25.78 -17.42
CA GLU A 26 14.16 -26.59 -18.20
C GLU A 26 15.29 -25.72 -18.78
N ARG A 27 16.52 -26.21 -18.66
CA ARG A 27 17.73 -25.60 -19.21
C ARG A 27 18.25 -26.45 -20.34
N GLY A 28 18.40 -25.84 -21.52
CA GLY A 28 19.12 -26.41 -22.65
C GLY A 28 20.64 -26.26 -22.52
N GLN A 29 21.33 -26.10 -23.64
CA GLN A 29 22.76 -25.79 -23.68
C GLN A 29 23.05 -24.45 -22.99
N LEU A 30 24.13 -24.40 -22.20
CA LEU A 30 24.52 -23.19 -21.46
C LEU A 30 24.90 -22.06 -22.43
N THR A 31 24.31 -20.88 -22.21
CA THR A 31 24.57 -19.63 -22.91
C THR A 31 24.64 -18.50 -21.88
N LEU A 32 25.16 -17.33 -22.26
CA LEU A 32 25.14 -16.16 -21.38
C LEU A 32 23.71 -15.78 -20.96
N ALA A 33 22.73 -15.95 -21.84
CA ALA A 33 21.34 -15.56 -21.59
C ALA A 33 20.59 -16.50 -20.62
N ASN A 34 21.06 -17.74 -20.42
CA ASN A 34 20.44 -18.71 -19.52
C ASN A 34 21.33 -19.10 -18.33
N LEU A 35 22.45 -18.38 -18.15
CA LEU A 35 23.30 -18.47 -16.98
C LEU A 35 22.59 -17.77 -15.80
N GLY A 36 22.15 -18.56 -14.81
CA GLY A 36 21.42 -18.06 -13.64
C GLY A 36 19.91 -18.00 -13.84
N LEU A 37 19.24 -17.16 -13.04
CA LEU A 37 17.81 -16.89 -13.16
C LEU A 37 17.57 -15.74 -14.13
N THR A 38 16.58 -15.90 -15.00
CA THR A 38 16.04 -14.77 -15.76
C THR A 38 15.05 -13.97 -14.90
N LEU A 39 14.76 -12.74 -15.31
CA LEU A 39 13.78 -11.89 -14.64
C LEU A 39 12.39 -12.56 -14.59
N GLU A 40 11.97 -13.18 -15.69
CA GLU A 40 10.69 -13.87 -15.77
C GLU A 40 10.61 -15.06 -14.81
N GLU A 41 11.69 -15.82 -14.69
CA GLU A 41 11.75 -16.94 -13.74
C GLU A 41 11.75 -16.45 -12.30
N SER A 42 12.46 -15.35 -12.01
CA SER A 42 12.42 -14.76 -10.67
C SER A 42 11.00 -14.30 -10.29
N LYS A 43 10.26 -13.73 -11.24
CA LYS A 43 8.85 -13.35 -11.08
C LYS A 43 7.98 -14.58 -10.81
N GLN A 44 8.12 -15.63 -11.62
CA GLN A 44 7.38 -16.88 -11.44
C GLN A 44 7.67 -17.53 -10.08
N ILE A 45 8.94 -17.59 -9.66
CA ILE A 45 9.34 -18.11 -8.34
C ILE A 45 8.68 -17.32 -7.22
N LEU A 46 8.81 -15.99 -7.25
CA LEU A 46 8.26 -15.11 -6.20
C LEU A 46 6.73 -15.21 -6.13
N GLN A 47 6.06 -15.29 -7.28
CA GLN A 47 4.62 -15.49 -7.35
C GLN A 47 4.19 -16.85 -6.76
N GLY A 48 4.90 -17.93 -7.13
CA GLY A 48 4.63 -19.26 -6.59
C GLY A 48 4.84 -19.34 -5.08
N ILE A 49 5.94 -18.76 -4.58
CA ILE A 49 6.22 -18.66 -3.14
C ILE A 49 5.10 -17.90 -2.43
N GLN A 50 4.72 -16.73 -2.95
CA GLN A 50 3.67 -15.91 -2.36
C GLN A 50 2.33 -16.65 -2.31
N GLN A 51 1.96 -17.32 -3.40
CA GLN A 51 0.73 -18.10 -3.48
C GLN A 51 0.70 -19.19 -2.41
N GLU A 52 1.79 -19.91 -2.21
CA GLU A 52 1.84 -21.01 -1.24
C GLU A 52 1.89 -20.54 0.22
N ILE A 53 2.66 -19.49 0.51
CA ILE A 53 2.70 -18.89 1.85
C ILE A 53 1.31 -18.39 2.24
N VAL A 54 0.67 -17.57 1.40
CA VAL A 54 -0.63 -17.00 1.73
C VAL A 54 -1.70 -18.09 1.81
N SER A 55 -1.66 -19.09 0.93
CA SER A 55 -2.61 -20.20 0.99
C SER A 55 -2.51 -20.96 2.32
N SER A 56 -1.28 -21.22 2.79
CA SER A 56 -1.04 -21.88 4.07
C SER A 56 -1.53 -21.02 5.25
N GLN A 57 -1.18 -19.73 5.26
CA GLN A 57 -1.61 -18.79 6.30
C GLN A 57 -3.14 -18.67 6.38
N VAL A 58 -3.80 -18.57 5.23
CA VAL A 58 -5.27 -18.49 5.16
C VAL A 58 -5.91 -19.77 5.66
N SER A 59 -5.40 -20.95 5.28
CA SER A 59 -5.91 -22.23 5.78
C SER A 59 -5.79 -22.33 7.30
N GLN A 60 -4.61 -22.05 7.85
CA GLN A 60 -4.38 -22.06 9.29
C GLN A 60 -5.28 -21.06 10.04
N TYR A 61 -5.43 -19.84 9.49
CA TYR A 61 -6.35 -18.85 10.03
C TYR A 61 -7.80 -19.36 9.99
N MET A 62 -8.25 -19.99 8.90
CA MET A 62 -9.61 -20.53 8.81
C MET A 62 -9.88 -21.67 9.78
N GLU A 63 -8.91 -22.54 10.05
CA GLU A 63 -9.02 -23.59 11.07
C GLU A 63 -9.30 -22.98 12.45
N GLN A 64 -8.61 -21.90 12.80
CA GLN A 64 -8.82 -21.17 14.06
C GLN A 64 -10.19 -20.45 14.12
N GLN A 65 -10.73 -20.03 12.97
CA GLN A 65 -12.01 -19.32 12.91
C GLN A 65 -13.24 -20.24 12.79
N THR A 66 -13.04 -21.52 12.52
CA THR A 66 -14.10 -22.53 12.35
C THR A 66 -14.87 -22.83 13.64
N PRO A 67 -14.22 -23.05 14.80
CA PRO A 67 -14.94 -23.20 16.07
C PRO A 67 -15.54 -21.87 16.53
N CYS A 68 -16.60 -21.94 17.32
CA CYS A 68 -17.15 -20.77 17.99
C CYS A 68 -16.16 -20.29 19.08
N PRO A 69 -15.79 -18.99 19.12
CA PRO A 69 -14.90 -18.48 20.15
C PRO A 69 -15.51 -18.56 21.56
N ASP A 70 -16.84 -18.61 21.68
CA ASP A 70 -17.52 -18.61 22.97
C ASP A 70 -17.72 -20.02 23.56
N CYS A 71 -18.00 -21.02 22.73
CA CYS A 71 -18.34 -22.36 23.19
C CYS A 71 -17.52 -23.50 22.55
N GLY A 72 -16.59 -23.17 21.63
CA GLY A 72 -15.73 -24.14 20.95
C GLY A 72 -16.42 -25.02 19.89
N LEU A 73 -17.75 -25.03 19.82
CA LEU A 73 -18.47 -25.88 18.86
C LEU A 73 -18.20 -25.47 17.41
N PRO A 74 -18.04 -26.43 16.48
CA PRO A 74 -17.78 -26.13 15.07
C PRO A 74 -18.96 -25.39 14.44
N ARG A 75 -18.67 -24.28 13.75
CA ARG A 75 -19.67 -23.51 13.02
C ARG A 75 -19.96 -24.15 11.66
N LYS A 76 -21.23 -24.18 11.27
CA LYS A 76 -21.64 -24.64 9.93
C LYS A 76 -21.21 -23.65 8.86
N CYS A 77 -20.73 -24.15 7.73
CA CYS A 77 -20.42 -23.34 6.55
C CYS A 77 -21.72 -23.02 5.78
N LYS A 78 -22.05 -21.73 5.65
CA LYS A 78 -23.17 -21.22 4.85
C LYS A 78 -22.86 -21.23 3.35
N GLY A 79 -21.60 -21.07 2.98
CA GLY A 79 -21.16 -21.01 1.59
C GLY A 79 -19.73 -20.53 1.49
N LYS A 80 -19.19 -20.47 0.28
CA LYS A 80 -17.83 -19.97 0.01
C LYS A 80 -17.90 -18.88 -1.05
N HIS A 81 -17.05 -17.87 -0.94
CA HIS A 81 -16.87 -16.83 -1.95
C HIS A 81 -15.40 -16.61 -2.21
N LYS A 82 -15.09 -16.21 -3.44
CA LYS A 82 -13.75 -15.80 -3.82
C LYS A 82 -13.55 -14.33 -3.47
N LEU A 83 -12.38 -14.00 -2.94
CA LEU A 83 -11.87 -12.64 -2.84
C LEU A 83 -10.53 -12.56 -3.55
N VAL A 84 -10.23 -11.38 -4.06
CA VAL A 84 -8.93 -11.07 -4.65
C VAL A 84 -8.12 -10.28 -3.64
N TYR A 85 -6.89 -10.70 -3.39
CA TYR A 85 -5.91 -9.96 -2.62
C TYR A 85 -4.70 -9.67 -3.51
N ARG A 86 -4.23 -8.42 -3.54
CA ARG A 86 -3.11 -8.00 -4.40
C ARG A 86 -1.87 -7.73 -3.56
N SER A 87 -0.74 -8.31 -3.97
CA SER A 87 0.55 -8.06 -3.34
C SER A 87 1.58 -7.63 -4.40
N VAL A 88 2.75 -7.20 -3.95
CA VAL A 88 3.89 -6.95 -4.84
C VAL A 88 4.38 -8.21 -5.56
N PHE A 89 4.00 -9.38 -5.06
CA PHE A 89 4.32 -10.69 -5.65
C PHE A 89 3.13 -11.32 -6.38
N GLY A 90 2.15 -10.50 -6.76
CA GLY A 90 1.06 -10.89 -7.65
C GLY A 90 -0.33 -10.91 -7.02
N LYS A 91 -1.30 -11.27 -7.86
CA LYS A 91 -2.72 -11.35 -7.54
C LYS A 91 -3.07 -12.74 -7.01
N LEU A 92 -3.69 -12.78 -5.83
CA LEU A 92 -4.06 -14.00 -5.13
C LEU A 92 -5.59 -14.15 -5.12
N GLU A 93 -6.10 -15.29 -5.57
CA GLU A 93 -7.50 -15.67 -5.41
C GLU A 93 -7.67 -16.50 -4.15
N LEU A 94 -8.28 -15.90 -3.12
CA LEU A 94 -8.47 -16.56 -1.83
C LEU A 94 -9.93 -16.99 -1.68
N THR A 95 -10.13 -18.19 -1.11
CA THR A 95 -11.48 -18.68 -0.80
C THR A 95 -11.82 -18.32 0.63
N SER A 96 -12.84 -17.47 0.82
CA SER A 96 -13.39 -17.19 2.15
C SER A 96 -14.67 -17.98 2.40
N PRO A 97 -14.69 -18.89 3.39
CA PRO A 97 -15.91 -19.49 3.87
C PRO A 97 -16.75 -18.46 4.62
N ARG A 98 -18.05 -18.49 4.38
CA ARG A 98 -19.05 -17.78 5.16
C ARG A 98 -19.57 -18.75 6.22
N LEU A 99 -19.32 -18.46 7.49
CA LEU A 99 -19.69 -19.32 8.61
C LEU A 99 -20.96 -18.79 9.26
N PHE A 100 -21.87 -19.67 9.66
CA PHE A 100 -22.99 -19.28 10.51
C PHE A 100 -22.48 -18.87 11.89
N HIS A 101 -23.17 -17.90 12.51
CA HIS A 101 -22.98 -17.68 13.94
C HIS A 101 -23.49 -18.90 14.72
N CYS A 102 -22.87 -19.16 15.87
CA CYS A 102 -23.37 -20.19 16.78
C CYS A 102 -24.65 -19.71 17.46
N SER A 103 -25.52 -20.64 17.84
CA SER A 103 -26.73 -20.34 18.62
C SER A 103 -26.44 -20.16 20.12
N CYS A 104 -25.18 -20.29 20.57
CA CYS A 104 -24.81 -20.09 21.98
C CYS A 104 -24.92 -18.62 22.43
N GLN A 105 -24.97 -17.67 21.49
CA GLN A 105 -25.21 -16.26 21.77
C GLN A 105 -26.17 -15.65 20.75
N THR A 106 -26.79 -14.54 21.14
CA THR A 106 -27.61 -13.73 20.24
C THR A 106 -26.71 -12.87 19.37
N HIS A 107 -26.84 -12.98 18.05
CA HIS A 107 -26.09 -12.19 17.10
C HIS A 107 -27.04 -11.41 16.18
N GLN A 108 -26.68 -10.15 15.86
CA GLN A 108 -27.47 -9.33 14.94
C GLN A 108 -27.48 -9.88 13.51
N GLN A 109 -26.35 -10.45 13.07
CA GLN A 109 -26.22 -11.07 11.76
C GLN A 109 -26.27 -12.59 11.87
N LYS A 110 -26.70 -13.26 10.79
CA LYS A 110 -26.80 -14.73 10.75
C LYS A 110 -25.47 -15.44 10.47
N SER A 111 -24.48 -14.74 9.91
CA SER A 111 -23.24 -15.37 9.43
C SER A 111 -22.11 -14.36 9.27
N ILE A 112 -20.87 -14.81 9.42
CA ILE A 112 -19.64 -14.02 9.24
C ILE A 112 -18.81 -14.52 8.06
N SER A 113 -17.95 -13.65 7.53
CA SER A 113 -16.88 -14.02 6.58
C SER A 113 -15.54 -13.66 7.22
N PRO A 114 -14.86 -14.59 7.90
CA PRO A 114 -13.70 -14.24 8.73
C PRO A 114 -12.58 -13.59 7.91
N LEU A 115 -12.25 -14.15 6.76
CA LEU A 115 -11.20 -13.60 5.91
C LEU A 115 -11.56 -12.25 5.29
N ALA A 116 -12.84 -12.00 5.02
CA ALA A 116 -13.27 -10.70 4.53
C ALA A 116 -13.22 -9.61 5.62
N LEU A 117 -13.40 -9.99 6.89
CA LEU A 117 -13.24 -9.12 8.06
C LEU A 117 -11.76 -8.84 8.36
N LEU A 118 -10.89 -9.86 8.26
CA LEU A 118 -9.45 -9.70 8.47
C LEU A 118 -8.83 -8.79 7.40
N LEU A 119 -9.14 -9.06 6.13
CA LEU A 119 -8.61 -8.31 4.99
C LEU A 119 -9.54 -7.14 4.70
N THR A 120 -9.51 -6.10 5.54
CA THR A 120 -10.29 -4.87 5.33
C THR A 120 -9.93 -4.22 4.01
N GLU A 121 -8.63 -4.17 3.69
CA GLU A 121 -8.13 -3.84 2.37
C GLU A 121 -7.83 -5.09 1.52
N ARG A 122 -8.14 -5.01 0.22
CA ARG A 122 -7.92 -6.08 -0.76
C ARG A 122 -6.53 -6.02 -1.42
N GLN A 123 -5.56 -5.46 -0.71
CA GLN A 123 -4.18 -5.25 -1.15
C GLN A 123 -3.21 -5.25 0.04
N SER A 124 -1.94 -5.56 -0.19
CA SER A 124 -0.91 -5.44 0.84
C SER A 124 -0.46 -3.99 1.03
N PRO A 125 -0.05 -3.59 2.25
CA PRO A 125 0.50 -2.26 2.50
C PRO A 125 1.72 -1.96 1.63
N GLU A 126 2.58 -2.94 1.41
CA GLU A 126 3.77 -2.78 0.56
C GLU A 126 3.42 -2.56 -0.92
N TYR A 127 2.34 -3.19 -1.41
CA TYR A 127 1.84 -2.95 -2.76
C TYR A 127 1.32 -1.53 -2.92
N LEU A 128 0.61 -1.00 -1.91
CA LEU A 128 0.19 0.39 -1.89
C LEU A 128 1.39 1.35 -1.84
N TYR A 129 2.36 1.07 -0.97
CA TYR A 129 3.57 1.87 -0.80
C TYR A 129 4.36 2.01 -2.11
N LEU A 130 4.62 0.91 -2.83
CA LEU A 130 5.37 0.99 -4.08
C LEU A 130 4.60 1.76 -5.17
N GLN A 131 3.29 1.58 -5.27
CA GLN A 131 2.47 2.36 -6.20
C GLN A 131 2.57 3.85 -5.92
N THR A 132 2.37 4.27 -4.67
CA THR A 132 2.35 5.70 -4.32
C THR A 132 3.75 6.32 -4.38
N LYS A 133 4.78 5.59 -3.96
CA LYS A 133 6.18 6.03 -4.03
C LYS A 133 6.64 6.28 -5.47
N PHE A 134 6.33 5.37 -6.39
CA PHE A 134 6.74 5.57 -7.79
C PHE A 134 5.90 6.67 -8.44
N ALA A 135 4.60 6.72 -8.14
CA ALA A 135 3.70 7.75 -8.66
C ALA A 135 4.00 9.16 -8.18
N SER A 136 4.69 9.34 -7.05
CA SER A 136 5.17 10.64 -6.58
C SER A 136 6.48 11.07 -7.25
N LEU A 137 7.23 10.14 -7.87
CA LEU A 137 8.53 10.39 -8.49
C LEU A 137 8.44 10.51 -10.02
N VAL A 138 7.53 9.76 -10.64
CA VAL A 138 7.38 9.72 -12.10
C VAL A 138 5.90 9.67 -12.51
N SER A 139 5.62 9.83 -13.81
CA SER A 139 4.25 9.76 -14.32
C SER A 139 3.57 8.44 -13.97
N TYR A 140 2.24 8.44 -13.84
CA TYR A 140 1.47 7.24 -13.47
C TYR A 140 1.67 6.09 -14.47
N GLY A 141 1.72 6.39 -15.77
CA GLY A 141 1.99 5.40 -16.81
C GLY A 141 3.38 4.79 -16.68
N LEU A 142 4.41 5.62 -16.44
CA LEU A 142 5.77 5.15 -16.24
C LEU A 142 5.91 4.34 -14.94
N SER A 143 5.21 4.74 -13.88
CA SER A 143 5.14 3.98 -12.62
C SER A 143 4.63 2.56 -12.86
N VAL A 144 3.56 2.43 -13.65
CA VAL A 144 2.99 1.12 -14.02
C VAL A 144 4.00 0.29 -14.81
N GLN A 145 4.67 0.89 -15.79
CA GLN A 145 5.67 0.20 -16.62
C GLN A 145 6.82 -0.32 -15.76
N LEU A 146 7.42 0.53 -14.92
CA LEU A 146 8.54 0.16 -14.06
C LEU A 146 8.16 -0.95 -13.08
N LEU A 147 6.99 -0.86 -12.44
CA LEU A 147 6.53 -1.88 -11.50
C LEU A 147 6.27 -3.23 -12.20
N ASN A 148 5.65 -3.25 -13.38
CA ASN A 148 5.44 -4.49 -14.14
C ASN A 148 6.75 -5.06 -14.70
N GLU A 149 7.74 -4.22 -14.98
CA GLU A 149 9.05 -4.67 -15.46
C GLU A 149 9.75 -5.53 -14.41
N VAL A 150 9.69 -5.16 -13.13
CA VAL A 150 10.42 -5.84 -12.06
C VAL A 150 9.59 -6.82 -11.23
N LEU A 151 8.29 -6.59 -11.07
CA LEU A 151 7.43 -7.38 -10.18
C LEU A 151 6.50 -8.32 -10.96
N PRO A 152 6.08 -9.46 -10.37
CA PRO A 152 5.13 -10.40 -10.98
C PRO A 152 3.67 -9.89 -10.86
N LEU A 153 3.34 -8.80 -11.57
CA LEU A 153 2.02 -8.16 -11.50
C LEU A 153 1.08 -8.50 -12.67
N ASP A 154 1.56 -9.26 -13.66
CA ASP A 154 0.81 -9.75 -14.83
C ASP A 154 0.01 -8.66 -15.58
N GLY A 155 0.53 -7.42 -15.63
CA GLY A 155 -0.15 -6.31 -16.29
C GLY A 155 -1.46 -5.87 -15.62
N THR A 156 -1.73 -6.33 -14.39
CA THR A 156 -2.99 -6.02 -13.68
C THR A 156 -3.04 -4.61 -13.11
N LEU A 157 -1.90 -3.93 -13.05
CA LEU A 157 -1.77 -2.55 -12.59
C LEU A 157 -2.06 -1.57 -13.73
N ASN A 158 -2.86 -0.54 -13.47
CA ASN A 158 -3.17 0.51 -14.45
C ASN A 158 -2.97 1.91 -13.86
N ALA A 159 -2.72 2.88 -14.74
CA ALA A 159 -2.36 4.24 -14.36
C ALA A 159 -3.47 4.95 -13.58
N SER A 160 -4.74 4.71 -13.93
CA SER A 160 -5.89 5.29 -13.23
C SER A 160 -5.99 4.80 -11.79
N SER A 161 -5.75 3.51 -11.54
CA SER A 161 -5.70 2.94 -10.19
C SER A 161 -4.53 3.50 -9.39
N VAL A 162 -3.34 3.61 -9.99
CA VAL A 162 -2.16 4.22 -9.34
C VAL A 162 -2.46 5.66 -8.94
N ARG A 163 -3.01 6.47 -9.87
CA ARG A 163 -3.44 7.84 -9.60
C ARG A 163 -4.44 7.91 -8.45
N TYR A 164 -5.49 7.09 -8.50
CA TYR A 164 -6.51 7.04 -7.46
C TYR A 164 -5.89 6.71 -6.09
N LYS A 165 -4.99 5.71 -6.03
CA LYS A 165 -4.31 5.32 -4.80
C LYS A 165 -3.37 6.40 -4.26
N LEU A 166 -2.65 7.11 -5.14
CA LEU A 166 -1.84 8.25 -4.74
C LEU A 166 -2.69 9.35 -4.12
N HIS A 167 -3.83 9.71 -4.73
CA HIS A 167 -4.73 10.72 -4.16
C HIS A 167 -5.32 10.29 -2.82
N GLN A 168 -5.75 9.03 -2.69
CA GLN A 168 -6.23 8.52 -1.39
C GLN A 168 -5.15 8.60 -0.31
N MET A 169 -3.90 8.27 -0.66
CA MET A 169 -2.77 8.38 0.26
C MET A 169 -2.48 9.84 0.62
N GLY A 170 -2.49 10.75 -0.36
CA GLY A 170 -2.36 12.18 -0.14
C GLY A 170 -3.40 12.70 0.84
N GLN A 171 -4.68 12.43 0.57
CA GLN A 171 -5.78 12.82 1.46
C GLN A 171 -5.60 12.26 2.88
N ARG A 172 -5.19 10.99 3.01
CA ARG A 172 -4.95 10.40 4.34
C ARG A 172 -3.82 11.11 5.08
N LEU A 173 -2.75 11.49 4.37
CA LEU A 173 -1.67 12.26 4.96
C LEU A 173 -2.15 13.66 5.36
N ASP A 174 -2.98 14.32 4.54
CA ASP A 174 -3.58 15.61 4.87
C ASP A 174 -4.52 15.51 6.08
N ASP A 175 -5.32 14.45 6.18
CA ASP A 175 -6.22 14.17 7.32
C ASP A 175 -5.45 13.87 8.63
N GLU A 176 -4.18 13.45 8.53
CA GLU A 176 -3.27 13.25 9.67
C GLU A 176 -2.59 14.56 10.12
N LEU A 177 -2.65 15.62 9.30
CA LEU A 177 -2.17 16.96 9.68
C LEU A 177 -3.20 17.67 10.55
N ASP A 178 -2.71 18.58 11.40
CA ASP A 178 -3.57 19.50 12.14
C ASP A 178 -4.31 20.45 11.18
N GLU A 179 -5.38 21.10 11.67
CA GLU A 179 -6.13 22.08 10.88
C GLU A 179 -5.20 23.13 10.23
N GLU A 180 -5.42 23.37 8.94
CA GLU A 180 -4.60 24.31 8.17
C GLU A 180 -4.68 25.71 8.78
N GLN A 181 -3.54 26.19 9.30
CA GLN A 181 -3.43 27.55 9.83
C GLN A 181 -2.87 28.50 8.75
N TYR A 182 -3.75 29.35 8.21
CA TYR A 182 -3.39 30.36 7.21
C TYR A 182 -2.59 31.53 7.80
N ILE A 183 -2.75 31.80 9.10
CA ILE A 183 -2.11 32.90 9.81
C ILE A 183 -1.55 32.37 11.12
N TYR A 184 -0.22 32.39 11.25
CA TYR A 184 0.49 32.00 12.48
C TYR A 184 0.72 33.16 13.46
N VAL A 185 0.24 34.36 13.11
CA VAL A 185 0.38 35.58 13.92
C VAL A 185 -1.00 36.10 14.28
N GLU A 186 -1.41 35.89 15.52
CA GLU A 186 -2.66 36.41 16.06
C GLU A 186 -2.52 37.89 16.45
N GLY A 187 -3.63 38.61 16.51
CA GLY A 187 -3.66 40.00 16.97
C GLY A 187 -3.50 41.06 15.87
N CYS A 188 -3.40 42.31 16.29
CA CYS A 188 -3.24 43.46 15.43
C CYS A 188 -1.75 43.83 15.24
N PRO A 189 -1.41 44.65 14.23
CA PRO A 189 -0.02 45.05 13.97
C PRO A 189 0.72 45.61 15.19
N MET A 190 0.02 46.30 16.10
CA MET A 190 0.61 46.82 17.34
C MET A 190 1.03 45.70 18.31
N GLU A 191 0.22 44.64 18.44
CA GLU A 191 0.56 43.46 19.25
C GLU A 191 1.70 42.67 18.62
N TRP A 192 1.81 42.67 17.29
CA TRP A 192 2.92 42.03 16.58
C TRP A 192 4.26 42.72 16.84
N GLU A 193 4.26 44.04 17.02
CA GLU A 193 5.47 44.81 17.38
C GLU A 193 5.96 44.49 18.79
N GLU A 194 5.08 44.03 19.69
CA GLU A 194 5.42 43.62 21.06
C GLU A 194 5.93 42.17 21.15
N LEU A 195 5.90 41.39 20.06
CA LEU A 195 6.38 40.00 20.06
C LEU A 195 7.88 39.94 20.37
N PRO A 196 8.32 38.93 21.15
CA PRO A 196 9.72 38.78 21.49
C PRO A 196 10.55 38.54 20.23
N ARG A 197 11.69 39.24 20.13
CA ARG A 197 12.63 39.02 19.03
C ARG A 197 13.11 37.57 19.05
N PRO A 198 13.07 36.86 17.90
CA PRO A 198 13.52 35.48 17.85
C PRO A 198 15.02 35.39 18.14
N ASP A 199 15.43 34.26 18.72
CA ASP A 199 16.84 33.96 18.98
C ASP A 199 17.64 34.02 17.66
N LEU A 200 18.69 34.84 17.64
CA LEU A 200 19.55 35.03 16.46
C LEU A 200 20.74 34.05 16.46
N PRO A 201 21.23 33.63 15.28
CA PRO A 201 20.73 33.95 13.95
C PRO A 201 19.51 33.09 13.56
N LEU A 202 18.51 33.72 12.96
CA LEU A 202 17.40 33.03 12.31
C LEU A 202 17.72 32.90 10.82
N ASN A 203 17.97 31.67 10.36
CA ASN A 203 18.13 31.41 8.93
C ASN A 203 16.80 30.91 8.36
N VAL A 204 16.33 31.54 7.30
CA VAL A 204 15.13 31.13 6.57
C VAL A 204 15.52 30.93 5.11
N GLY A 205 15.27 29.73 4.59
CA GLY A 205 15.29 29.45 3.15
C GLY A 205 13.87 29.49 2.62
N ILE A 206 13.65 30.18 1.51
CA ILE A 206 12.37 30.21 0.78
C ILE A 206 12.68 29.83 -0.66
N ASP A 207 11.90 28.92 -1.20
CA ASP A 207 11.95 28.50 -2.61
C ASP A 207 10.53 28.51 -3.18
N GLY A 208 10.39 28.69 -4.49
CA GLY A 208 9.11 28.83 -5.16
C GLY A 208 9.10 28.18 -6.54
N ALA A 209 7.97 27.61 -6.92
CA ALA A 209 7.78 26.99 -8.22
C ALA A 209 6.37 27.25 -8.77
N TYR A 210 6.27 27.41 -10.09
CA TYR A 210 4.99 27.48 -10.78
C TYR A 210 4.59 26.09 -11.30
N ILE A 211 3.38 25.64 -10.94
CA ILE A 211 2.80 24.38 -11.40
C ILE A 211 1.71 24.68 -12.42
N HIS A 212 1.78 24.04 -13.60
CA HIS A 212 0.72 24.15 -14.60
C HIS A 212 -0.43 23.19 -14.28
N ALA A 213 -1.62 23.74 -14.07
CA ALA A 213 -2.85 22.99 -13.86
C ALA A 213 -3.53 22.68 -15.20
N TYR A 214 -3.84 21.41 -15.45
CA TYR A 214 -4.68 21.05 -16.59
C TYR A 214 -6.13 21.49 -16.34
N ARG A 215 -6.65 22.39 -17.18
CA ARG A 215 -8.06 22.80 -17.17
C ARG A 215 -8.68 22.72 -18.57
N PRO A 216 -9.98 22.37 -18.69
CA PRO A 216 -10.65 22.30 -19.99
C PRO A 216 -10.62 23.67 -20.69
N LYS A 217 -10.62 23.64 -22.04
CA LYS A 217 -10.37 24.81 -22.91
C LYS A 217 -11.26 26.05 -22.66
N ASN A 218 -12.36 25.92 -21.93
CA ASN A 218 -13.36 26.97 -21.71
C ASN A 218 -13.28 27.61 -20.30
N SER A 219 -12.24 27.37 -19.50
CA SER A 219 -12.07 28.07 -18.21
C SER A 219 -11.22 29.34 -18.35
N GLU A 220 -11.75 30.48 -17.91
CA GLU A 220 -11.04 31.79 -17.86
C GLU A 220 -10.04 31.90 -16.70
N GLN A 221 -9.98 30.91 -15.81
CA GLN A 221 -9.09 30.92 -14.64
C GLN A 221 -7.63 30.61 -15.00
N GLN A 222 -6.69 31.16 -14.23
CA GLN A 222 -5.24 30.98 -14.41
C GLN A 222 -4.85 29.50 -14.57
N LYS A 223 -4.03 29.23 -15.59
CA LYS A 223 -3.57 27.86 -15.95
C LYS A 223 -2.40 27.37 -15.11
N SER A 224 -1.83 28.21 -14.26
CA SER A 224 -0.72 27.87 -13.38
C SER A 224 -0.96 28.49 -12.01
N PHE A 225 -0.50 27.81 -10.96
CA PHE A 225 -0.47 28.35 -9.59
C PHE A 225 0.95 28.28 -9.05
N GLU A 226 1.27 29.18 -8.12
CA GLU A 226 2.58 29.23 -7.46
C GLU A 226 2.53 28.41 -6.19
N VAL A 227 3.57 27.62 -5.95
CA VAL A 227 3.81 26.92 -4.70
C VAL A 227 5.09 27.48 -4.10
N ILE A 228 5.00 28.02 -2.90
CA ILE A 228 6.12 28.56 -2.14
C ILE A 228 6.38 27.62 -0.97
N VAL A 229 7.62 27.20 -0.79
CA VAL A 229 8.06 26.34 0.32
C VAL A 229 9.12 27.09 1.12
N GLY A 230 9.01 27.05 2.43
CA GLY A 230 9.98 27.67 3.33
C GLY A 230 10.44 26.73 4.44
N LYS A 231 11.68 26.93 4.87
CA LYS A 231 12.29 26.20 5.98
C LYS A 231 13.01 27.17 6.88
N LYS A 232 12.71 27.11 8.19
CA LYS A 232 13.42 27.89 9.20
C LYS A 232 14.39 27.03 10.00
N HIS A 233 15.56 27.60 10.28
CA HIS A 233 16.63 26.97 11.06
C HIS A 233 17.02 27.84 12.27
N PRO A 234 16.36 27.63 13.43
CA PRO A 234 16.81 28.19 14.70
C PRO A 234 17.99 27.36 15.24
N ARG A 235 19.03 28.01 15.78
CA ARG A 235 20.23 27.32 16.29
C ARG A 235 19.96 26.35 17.45
N ALA A 236 18.85 26.53 18.18
CA ALA A 236 18.55 25.80 19.42
C ALA A 236 17.25 25.00 19.41
N ARG A 237 16.42 25.10 18.37
CA ARG A 237 15.12 24.41 18.25
C ARG A 237 15.08 23.71 16.90
N GLY A 238 14.57 22.47 16.88
CA GLY A 238 14.47 21.66 15.66
C GLY A 238 13.82 22.41 14.49
N PHE A 239 14.05 21.90 13.28
CA PHE A 239 13.56 22.52 12.06
C PHE A 239 12.02 22.59 12.03
N LYS A 240 11.49 23.63 11.39
CA LYS A 240 10.08 23.69 11.00
C LYS A 240 10.01 24.04 9.51
N GLU A 241 9.18 23.29 8.79
CA GLU A 241 8.92 23.44 7.37
C GLU A 241 7.50 24.00 7.20
N PHE A 242 7.30 24.82 6.17
CA PHE A 242 6.00 25.38 5.82
C PHE A 242 5.89 25.50 4.30
N TRP A 243 4.67 25.50 3.79
CA TRP A 243 4.37 25.70 2.38
C TRP A 243 3.12 26.56 2.24
N LEU A 244 3.06 27.34 1.17
CA LEU A 244 1.95 28.24 0.84
C LEU A 244 1.63 28.07 -0.64
N CYS A 245 0.35 27.93 -0.96
CA CYS A 245 -0.14 28.03 -2.33
C CYS A 245 -1.14 29.19 -2.42
N PRO A 246 -0.68 30.42 -2.67
CA PRO A 246 -1.49 31.64 -2.52
C PRO A 246 -2.68 31.76 -3.48
N ASN A 247 -2.80 30.89 -4.49
CA ASN A 247 -3.78 30.97 -5.58
C ASN A 247 -4.56 29.67 -5.84
N LEU A 248 -4.68 28.75 -4.87
CA LEU A 248 -5.47 27.52 -5.00
C LEU A 248 -6.97 27.75 -4.76
#